data_AF-A0A965K2F7-F1
#
_entry.id   AF-A0A965K2F7-F1
#
_cell.length_a   1.000
_cell.length_b   1.000
_cell.length_c   1.000
_cell.angle_alpha   90.00
_cell.angle_beta   90.00
_cell.angle_gamma   90.00
#
_symmetry.space_group_name_H-M   'P 1'
#
loop_
_entity.id
_entity.type
_entity.pdbx_description
1 polymer ?
#
loop_
_entity_poly.entity_id
_entity_poly.type
_entity_poly.pdbx_seq_one_letter_code
_entity_poly.pdbx_strand_id
1 'polypeptide(L)' 'GVALIDITTSTLDESMERALRFHAVVETLKSGHAPRFVATLSTATGQLWRFNVDNELLHRGVGEILLTLDVQVAGR' A
#
# COMPACT_ATOMS: atom_id res chain seq x y z
N GLY A 1 7.35 2.12 -15.72
CA GLY A 1 6.56 1.67 -14.55
C GLY A 1 7.22 2.22 -13.31
N VAL A 2 6.47 2.96 -12.51
CA VAL A 2 6.96 3.58 -11.26
C VAL A 2 6.90 2.56 -10.14
N ALA A 3 7.83 2.63 -9.20
CA ALA A 3 7.80 1.85 -7.97
C ALA A 3 7.82 2.79 -6.76
N LEU A 4 7.13 2.41 -5.70
CA LEU A 4 7.20 3.12 -4.42
C LEU A 4 8.10 2.34 -3.48
N ILE A 5 9.05 3.02 -2.87
CA ILE A 5 9.95 2.46 -1.88
C ILE A 5 9.84 3.32 -0.63
N ASP A 6 9.40 2.70 0.45
CA ASP A 6 9.46 3.27 1.79
C ASP A 6 10.72 2.77 2.50
N ILE A 7 11.35 3.63 3.30
CA ILE A 7 12.57 3.29 4.05
C ILE A 7 12.30 3.61 5.52
N THR A 8 12.43 2.59 6.35
CA THR A 8 12.14 2.69 7.78
C THR A 8 13.32 2.22 8.63
N THR A 9 13.35 2.68 9.87
CA THR A 9 14.26 2.20 10.93
C THR A 9 13.57 1.24 11.88
N SER A 10 12.31 0.86 11.63
CA SER A 10 11.54 -0.08 12.45
C SER A 10 11.60 -1.49 11.89
N THR A 11 11.27 -2.49 12.71
CA THR A 11 11.01 -3.86 12.23
C THR A 11 9.81 -3.87 11.29
N LEU A 12 9.77 -4.81 10.34
CA LEU A 12 8.64 -4.96 9.42
C LEU A 12 7.57 -5.86 10.03
N ASP A 13 6.33 -5.39 10.02
CA ASP A 13 5.15 -6.10 10.49
C ASP A 13 3.93 -5.84 9.57
N GLU A 14 2.78 -6.40 9.93
CA GLU A 14 1.54 -6.27 9.17
C GLU A 14 1.09 -4.80 9.01
N SER A 15 1.45 -3.91 9.95
CA SER A 15 1.12 -2.49 9.84
C SER A 15 1.85 -1.84 8.65
N MET A 16 3.07 -2.32 8.35
CA MET A 16 3.84 -1.86 7.20
C MET A 16 3.24 -2.35 5.88
N GLU A 17 2.69 -3.56 5.86
CA GLU A 17 1.96 -4.07 4.70
C GLU A 17 0.73 -3.21 4.39
N ARG A 18 -0.02 -2.84 5.44
CA ARG A 18 -1.17 -1.92 5.33
C ARG A 18 -0.73 -0.53 4.84
N ALA A 19 0.38 0.00 5.34
CA ALA A 19 0.92 1.29 4.89
C ALA A 19 1.31 1.25 3.40
N LEU A 20 1.98 0.18 2.94
CA LEU A 20 2.32 0.01 1.53
C LEU A 20 1.10 -0.10 0.63
N ARG A 21 0.03 -0.79 1.05
CA ARG A 21 -1.26 -0.79 0.34
C ARG A 21 -1.85 0.61 0.23
N PHE A 22 -1.87 1.35 1.34
CA PHE A 22 -2.35 2.73 1.35
C PHE A 22 -1.56 3.61 0.37
N HIS A 23 -0.23 3.52 0.38
CA HIS A 23 0.62 4.25 -0.57
C HIS A 23 0.35 3.87 -2.03
N ALA A 24 0.15 2.58 -2.32
CA ALA A 24 -0.22 2.12 -3.67
C ALA A 24 -1.54 2.74 -4.14
N VAL A 25 -2.57 2.75 -3.28
CA VAL A 25 -3.89 3.34 -3.59
C VAL A 25 -3.77 4.85 -3.81
N VAL A 26 -3.13 5.56 -2.88
CA VAL A 26 -2.98 7.02 -2.97
C VAL A 26 -2.22 7.43 -4.22
N GLU A 27 -1.13 6.75 -4.55
CA GLU A 27 -0.37 7.05 -5.76
C GLU A 27 -1.17 6.74 -7.03
N THR A 28 -1.93 5.63 -7.04
CA THR A 28 -2.82 5.28 -8.16
C THR A 28 -3.87 6.37 -8.38
N LEU A 29 -4.48 6.88 -7.30
CA LEU A 29 -5.49 7.94 -7.37
C LEU A 29 -4.88 9.28 -7.81
N LYS A 30 -3.68 9.62 -7.33
CA LYS A 30 -3.00 10.88 -7.67
C LYS A 30 -2.51 10.91 -9.11
N SER A 31 -1.96 9.81 -9.60
CA SER A 31 -1.29 9.74 -10.91
C SER A 31 -2.17 9.16 -12.03
N GLY A 32 -3.29 8.54 -11.68
CA GLY A 32 -4.13 7.77 -12.60
C GLY A 32 -3.52 6.42 -13.02
N HIS A 33 -2.35 6.06 -12.50
CA HIS A 33 -1.62 4.85 -12.89
C HIS A 33 -1.16 4.08 -11.65
N ALA A 34 -1.44 2.78 -11.62
CA ALA A 34 -0.95 1.94 -10.54
C ALA A 34 0.58 1.79 -10.61
N PRO A 35 1.31 1.95 -9.49
CA PRO A 35 2.73 1.59 -9.44
C PRO A 35 2.88 0.11 -9.78
N ARG A 36 4.04 -0.32 -10.29
CA ARG A 36 4.26 -1.74 -10.63
C ARG A 36 4.43 -2.60 -9.38
N PHE A 37 5.12 -2.06 -8.39
CA PHE A 37 5.31 -2.67 -7.09
C PHE A 37 5.49 -1.60 -6.03
N VAL A 38 5.20 -1.98 -4.80
CA VAL A 38 5.52 -1.24 -3.59
C VAL A 38 6.48 -2.06 -2.75
N ALA A 39 7.41 -1.41 -2.06
CA ALA A 39 8.39 -2.06 -1.23
C ALA A 39 8.69 -1.25 0.02
N THR A 40 9.11 -1.92 1.08
CA THR A 40 9.63 -1.30 2.29
C THR A 40 10.96 -1.94 2.67
N LEU A 41 11.95 -1.11 2.96
CA LEU A 41 13.26 -1.52 3.45
C LEU A 41 13.39 -1.12 4.92
N SER A 42 13.59 -2.10 5.79
CA SER A 42 14.01 -1.84 7.16
C SER A 42 15.53 -1.76 7.24
N THR A 43 16.04 -0.60 7.65
CA THR A 43 17.45 -0.41 7.94
C THR A 43 17.87 -0.99 9.29
N ALA A 44 16.92 -1.26 10.19
CA ALA A 44 17.20 -1.90 11.47
C ALA A 44 17.36 -3.42 11.36
N THR A 45 16.61 -4.08 10.48
CA THR A 45 16.70 -5.53 10.28
C THR A 45 17.36 -5.94 8.97
N GLY A 46 17.55 -5.01 8.03
CA GLY A 46 18.02 -5.29 6.67
C GLY A 46 16.97 -5.96 5.78
N GLN A 47 15.75 -6.15 6.27
CA GLN A 47 14.69 -6.82 5.50
C GLN A 47 14.10 -5.91 4.44
N LEU A 48 13.85 -6.48 3.25
CA LEU A 48 13.12 -5.85 2.16
C LEU A 48 11.86 -6.66 1.89
N TRP A 49 10.70 -6.04 2.11
CA TRP A 49 9.43 -6.60 1.63
C TRP A 49 9.04 -5.91 0.33
N ARG A 50 8.48 -6.68 -0.60
CA ARG A 50 8.05 -6.19 -1.90
C ARG A 50 6.75 -6.88 -2.29
N PHE A 51 5.79 -6.08 -2.74
CA PHE A 51 4.50 -6.53 -3.22
C PHE A 51 4.28 -6.00 -4.64
N ASN A 52 3.89 -6.89 -5.56
CA ASN A 52 3.38 -6.43 -6.85
C ASN A 52 2.02 -5.79 -6.64
N VAL A 53 1.74 -4.72 -7.37
CA VAL A 53 0.46 -4.02 -7.26
C VAL A 53 -0.43 -4.53 -8.38
N ASP A 54 -1.45 -5.27 -7.98
CA ASP A 54 -2.51 -5.78 -8.84
C ASP A 54 -3.87 -5.22 -8.40
N ASN A 55 -4.92 -5.62 -9.11
CA ASN A 55 -6.28 -5.17 -8.80
C ASN A 55 -6.74 -5.60 -7.41
N GLU A 56 -6.32 -6.79 -6.94
CA GLU A 56 -6.72 -7.33 -5.65
C GLU A 56 -6.09 -6.52 -4.50
N LEU A 57 -4.80 -6.21 -4.59
CA LEU A 57 -4.10 -5.38 -3.61
C LEU A 57 -4.75 -3.99 -3.50
N LEU A 58 -5.08 -3.38 -4.64
CA LEU A 58 -5.75 -2.08 -4.67
C LEU A 58 -7.17 -2.13 -4.09
N HIS A 59 -7.96 -3.16 -4.43
CA HIS A 59 -9.30 -3.34 -3.86
C HIS A 59 -9.26 -3.52 -2.34
N ARG A 60 -8.33 -4.32 -1.83
CA ARG A 60 -8.12 -4.47 -0.37
C ARG A 60 -7.74 -3.14 0.28
N GLY A 61 -6.81 -2.40 -0.32
CA GLY A 61 -6.39 -1.09 0.20
C GLY A 61 -7.54 -0.08 0.23
N VAL A 62 -8.35 -0.01 -0.83
CA VAL A 62 -9.55 0.85 -0.86
C VAL A 62 -10.56 0.42 0.21
N GLY A 63 -10.80 -0.89 0.36
CA GLY A 63 -11.68 -1.41 1.42
C GLY A 63 -11.22 -1.03 2.82
N GLU A 64 -9.93 -1.18 3.11
CA GLU A 64 -9.34 -0.78 4.40
C GLU A 64 -9.48 0.73 4.66
N ILE A 65 -9.30 1.57 3.64
CA ILE A 65 -9.49 3.03 3.74
C ILE A 65 -10.95 3.36 4.05
N LEU A 66 -11.89 2.79 3.29
CA LEU A 66 -13.32 3.05 3.48
C LEU A 66 -13.80 2.62 4.87
N LEU A 67 -13.36 1.45 5.34
CA LEU A 67 -13.62 0.99 6.71
C LEU A 67 -13.03 1.93 7.77
N THR A 68 -11.84 2.48 7.52
CA THR A 68 -11.19 3.44 8.45
C THR A 68 -11.96 4.77 8.51
N LEU A 69 -12.57 5.18 7.40
CA LEU A 69 -13.34 6.41 7.30
C LEU A 69 -14.81 6.26 7.75
N ASP A 70 -15.23 5.05 8.16
CA ASP A 70 -16.63 4.69 8.41
C ASP A 70 -17.56 5.05 7.24
N VAL A 71 -17.03 4.97 6.01
CA VAL A 71 -17.80 5.23 4.80
C VAL A 71 -18.44 3.94 4.36
N GLN A 72 -19.74 3.82 4.59
CA GLN A 72 -20.58 2.81 3.95
C GLN A 72 -20.68 3.15 2.46
N VAL A 73 -20.06 2.34 1.59
CA VAL A 73 -20.34 2.43 0.16
C VAL A 73 -21.74 1.87 -0.05
N ALA A 74 -22.71 2.76 -0.21
CA ALA A 74 -24.05 2.37 -0.62
C ALA A 74 -23.97 1.73 -2.01
N GLY A 75 -24.03 0.41 -2.05
CA GLY A 75 -24.07 -0.34 -3.30
C GLY A 75 -25.30 0.06 -4.12
N ARG A 76 -25.05 0.40 -5.39
CA ARG A 76 -26.03 0.27 -6.48
C ARG A 76 -25.95 -1.13 -7.05
#